data_AF-F2KSS4-F1
#
_entry.id   AF-F2KSS4-F1
#
_cell.length_a   1.000
_cell.length_b   1.000
_cell.length_c   1.000
_cell.angle_alpha   90.00
_cell.angle_beta   90.00
_cell.angle_gamma   90.00
#
_symmetry.space_group_name_H-M   'P 1'
#
loop_
_entity.id
_entity.type
_entity.pdbx_description
1 polymer ?
#
loop_
_entity_poly.entity_id
_entity_poly.type
_entity_poly.pdbx_seq_one_letter_code
_entity_poly.pdbx_strand_id
1 'polypeptide(L)'
;MRAKVVSHELPKHRHRWFGVVELDNGLTLYMSGIAAWLFEGDEVEIVIKGEPKDVHGRKILFFDDYELYRIYGKDKIKVWEVFSKKIELPRLSFGKEVYRYRILAREAIYEKDFEKIAELEQYHYASQKSKVALWKCYDCGTLIEANTKPECECGSRNVHIVEIKGSTPASRFLIFELLDRQPYEPEVVAYVRVDPPVPLMHRKIDGEVVENIREKVFPEEWFENVFSPENVFRELFSELRKKYSLKIARHKLWEKASKEAMKRCNSAASRIARVVVHPDYRADGIGAFAVRTAVEWISERRIPEMRMKKHLVETIAQMARFNPFFEKAGFYYVWDTASGKPVLYKPLSKEAEMYLKKFLESDEIARRHGGRLCVSRYGKVKKLEKLRFEGVSKLFRSFLDLDDVKGDVRKVLESFGVKQRVVERYVLRDVNFEIKPGEVVAVVGASGSGKTTLLRLIAGSAMNLEGEAYRPSSGKVEVVADSVAVLIPSEFEPEVGEKSILELIYEITEDIFLAVEVLNRAGISDAVLYRARFGELSTGQKERFKLALCLAKRPSLMLVDEFAAHLDEMTAVRVARKISELARDAGITLIAVTHRKEVIDALSPDRILYVGYGGVMESIT
;
A
#
# COMPACT_ATOMS: atom_id res chain seq x y z
N MET A 1 4.86 -42.66 -8.17
CA MET A 1 6.13 -43.37 -8.44
C MET A 1 7.25 -42.66 -7.71
N ARG A 2 8.06 -43.36 -6.91
CA ARG A 2 9.24 -42.76 -6.28
C ARG A 2 10.43 -42.79 -7.21
N ALA A 3 11.25 -41.75 -7.15
CA ALA A 3 12.46 -41.59 -7.94
C ALA A 3 13.44 -40.65 -7.23
N LYS A 4 14.66 -40.57 -7.73
CA LYS A 4 15.66 -39.59 -7.31
C LYS A 4 15.95 -38.62 -8.45
N VAL A 5 16.19 -37.37 -8.08
CA VAL A 5 16.70 -36.36 -9.01
C VAL A 5 18.13 -36.74 -9.39
N VAL A 6 18.39 -36.87 -10.68
CA VAL A 6 19.73 -37.12 -11.24
C VAL A 6 20.39 -35.81 -11.62
N SER A 7 19.64 -34.94 -12.29
CA SER A 7 20.15 -33.65 -12.73
C SER A 7 19.02 -32.62 -12.80
N HIS A 8 19.40 -31.34 -12.76
CA HIS A 8 18.52 -30.25 -13.16
C HIS A 8 19.25 -29.33 -14.13
N GLU A 9 18.51 -28.83 -15.10
CA GLU A 9 18.98 -27.82 -16.04
C GLU A 9 18.07 -26.59 -15.96
N LEU A 10 18.71 -25.43 -15.86
CA LEU A 10 18.06 -24.13 -15.95
C LEU A 10 18.72 -23.37 -17.10
N PRO A 11 18.06 -23.26 -18.26
CA PRO A 11 18.59 -22.45 -19.34
C PRO A 11 18.80 -21.03 -18.83
N LYS A 12 20.02 -20.49 -18.96
CA LYS A 12 20.38 -19.18 -18.37
C LYS A 12 19.38 -18.07 -18.74
N HIS A 13 18.75 -18.17 -19.91
CA HIS A 13 17.81 -17.21 -20.46
C HIS A 13 16.37 -17.34 -19.97
N ARG A 14 16.01 -18.45 -19.31
CA ARG A 14 14.64 -18.74 -18.82
C ARG A 14 14.61 -19.26 -17.38
N HIS A 15 15.75 -19.20 -16.67
CA HIS A 15 15.97 -19.87 -15.39
C HIS A 15 14.93 -19.56 -14.29
N ARG A 16 14.15 -18.48 -14.42
CA ARG A 16 13.06 -18.15 -13.48
C ARG A 16 11.71 -18.77 -13.83
N TRP A 17 11.44 -19.08 -15.10
CA TRP A 17 10.15 -19.59 -15.58
C TRP A 17 10.24 -20.90 -16.36
N PHE A 18 11.44 -21.46 -16.51
CA PHE A 18 11.65 -22.74 -17.16
C PHE A 18 12.84 -23.50 -16.56
N GLY A 19 12.65 -24.78 -16.36
CA GLY A 19 13.66 -25.73 -15.94
C GLY A 19 13.29 -27.15 -16.31
N VAL A 20 14.32 -27.99 -16.36
CA VAL A 20 14.21 -29.41 -16.68
C VAL A 20 14.81 -30.21 -15.52
N VAL A 21 14.13 -31.26 -15.10
CA VAL A 21 14.61 -32.17 -14.05
C VAL A 21 14.63 -33.59 -14.59
N GLU A 22 15.77 -34.25 -14.52
CA GLU A 22 15.94 -35.65 -14.92
C GLU A 22 15.88 -36.56 -13.70
N LEU A 23 15.20 -37.70 -13.84
CA LEU A 23 14.99 -38.67 -12.79
C LEU A 23 15.69 -40.01 -13.11
N ASP A 24 16.05 -40.74 -12.07
CA ASP A 24 16.75 -42.04 -12.16
C ASP A 24 15.91 -43.15 -12.81
N ASN A 25 14.60 -42.96 -12.90
CA ASN A 25 13.66 -43.84 -13.60
C ASN A 25 13.52 -43.53 -15.11
N GLY A 26 14.32 -42.61 -15.66
CA GLY A 26 14.34 -42.25 -17.07
C GLY A 26 13.28 -41.22 -17.50
N LEU A 27 12.50 -40.68 -16.57
CA LEU A 27 11.58 -39.57 -16.84
C LEU A 27 12.31 -38.22 -16.82
N THR A 28 11.90 -37.33 -17.71
CA THR A 28 12.32 -35.93 -17.76
C THR A 28 11.11 -35.05 -17.51
N LEU A 29 11.19 -34.18 -16.49
CA LEU A 29 10.10 -33.30 -16.07
C LEU A 29 10.37 -31.88 -16.56
N TYR A 30 9.44 -31.31 -17.32
CA TYR A 30 9.46 -29.89 -17.67
C TYR A 30 8.66 -29.11 -16.64
N MET A 31 9.27 -28.07 -16.05
CA MET A 31 8.65 -27.24 -15.02
C MET A 31 9.15 -25.79 -15.11
N SER A 32 8.69 -24.95 -14.18
CA SER A 32 9.17 -23.58 -14.05
C SER A 32 10.57 -23.50 -13.42
N GLY A 33 11.02 -22.29 -13.07
CA GLY A 33 12.29 -22.08 -12.35
C GLY A 33 12.39 -22.75 -10.97
N ILE A 34 11.30 -23.39 -10.50
CA ILE A 34 11.30 -24.25 -9.29
C ILE A 34 12.35 -25.36 -9.37
N ALA A 35 12.72 -25.81 -10.59
CA ALA A 35 13.81 -26.76 -10.80
C ALA A 35 15.13 -26.33 -10.12
N ALA A 36 15.35 -25.03 -9.90
CA ALA A 36 16.51 -24.50 -9.16
C ALA A 36 16.63 -25.01 -7.72
N TRP A 37 15.53 -25.49 -7.15
CA TRP A 37 15.49 -26.02 -5.81
C TRP A 37 15.63 -27.54 -5.75
N LEU A 38 15.58 -28.25 -6.88
CA LEU A 38 15.66 -29.72 -6.94
C LEU A 38 17.09 -30.16 -7.25
N PHE A 39 17.80 -30.70 -6.27
CA PHE A 39 19.20 -31.07 -6.39
C PHE A 39 19.38 -32.57 -6.58
N GLU A 40 20.50 -32.97 -7.19
CA GLU A 40 20.89 -34.37 -7.33
C GLU A 40 20.83 -35.10 -5.99
N GLY A 41 20.19 -36.27 -6.00
CA GLY A 41 19.95 -37.11 -4.82
C GLY A 41 18.66 -36.79 -4.05
N ASP A 42 17.96 -35.69 -4.36
CA ASP A 42 16.66 -35.40 -3.74
C ASP A 42 15.66 -36.51 -4.07
N GLU A 43 15.00 -37.04 -3.04
CA GLU A 43 13.94 -38.03 -3.19
C GLU A 43 12.62 -37.36 -3.55
N VAL A 44 11.97 -37.86 -4.60
CA VAL A 44 10.71 -37.33 -5.10
C VAL A 44 9.70 -38.43 -5.37
N GLU A 45 8.42 -38.06 -5.34
CA GLU A 45 7.31 -38.88 -5.77
C GLU A 45 6.51 -38.16 -6.85
N ILE A 46 6.40 -38.79 -8.02
CA ILE A 46 5.67 -38.28 -9.18
C ILE A 46 4.31 -38.97 -9.25
N VAL A 47 3.26 -38.17 -9.45
CA VAL A 47 1.93 -38.67 -9.85
C VAL A 47 1.73 -38.28 -11.31
N ILE A 48 1.64 -39.26 -12.19
CA ILE A 48 1.49 -39.03 -13.63
C ILE A 48 -0.01 -38.81 -13.94
N LYS A 49 -0.32 -37.71 -14.63
CA LYS A 49 -1.66 -37.35 -15.11
C LYS A 49 -1.82 -37.56 -16.63
N GLY A 50 -0.74 -37.35 -17.40
CA GLY A 50 -0.71 -37.50 -18.85
C GLY A 50 0.35 -38.51 -19.31
N GLU A 51 0.23 -39.02 -20.53
CA GLU A 51 1.20 -39.97 -21.08
C GLU A 51 2.55 -39.27 -21.36
N PRO A 52 3.69 -39.84 -20.89
CA PRO A 52 5.01 -39.33 -21.23
C PRO A 52 5.24 -39.34 -22.74
N LYS A 53 5.68 -38.22 -23.31
CA LYS A 53 5.97 -38.11 -24.74
C LYS A 53 7.43 -38.50 -25.00
N ASP A 54 7.65 -39.30 -26.03
CA ASP A 54 9.01 -39.61 -26.48
C ASP A 54 9.56 -38.48 -27.35
N VAL A 55 10.65 -37.87 -26.92
CA VAL A 55 11.36 -36.83 -27.66
C VAL A 55 12.84 -37.18 -27.66
N HIS A 56 13.35 -37.55 -28.83
CA HIS A 56 14.75 -37.97 -29.01
C HIS A 56 15.21 -39.07 -28.03
N GLY A 57 14.34 -40.05 -27.73
CA GLY A 57 14.65 -41.17 -26.84
C GLY A 57 14.53 -40.85 -25.35
N ARG A 58 13.99 -39.67 -24.99
CA ARG A 58 13.69 -39.26 -23.61
C ARG A 58 12.18 -39.27 -23.39
N LYS A 59 11.73 -39.82 -22.26
CA LYS A 59 10.32 -39.80 -21.85
C LYS A 59 10.03 -38.51 -21.08
N ILE A 60 9.37 -37.56 -21.74
CA ILE A 60 9.12 -36.22 -21.21
C ILE A 60 7.69 -36.09 -20.69
N LEU A 61 7.54 -35.54 -19.48
CA LEU A 61 6.28 -35.05 -18.94
C LEU A 61 6.28 -33.52 -18.98
N PHE A 62 5.29 -32.94 -19.65
CA PHE A 62 5.09 -31.49 -19.74
C PHE A 62 4.34 -30.97 -18.51
N PHE A 63 4.19 -29.64 -18.43
CA PHE A 63 3.68 -28.91 -17.27
C PHE A 63 2.39 -29.47 -16.66
N ASP A 64 1.43 -29.90 -17.48
CA ASP A 64 0.12 -30.38 -17.02
C ASP A 64 0.04 -31.92 -16.87
N ASP A 65 1.13 -32.62 -17.22
CA ASP A 65 1.13 -34.09 -17.29
C ASP A 65 1.44 -34.76 -15.95
N TYR A 66 1.74 -34.02 -14.87
CA TYR A 66 2.15 -34.60 -13.60
C TYR A 66 1.95 -33.71 -12.37
N GLU A 67 2.06 -34.34 -11.20
CA GLU A 67 2.36 -33.68 -9.93
C GLU A 67 3.69 -34.22 -9.38
N LEU A 68 4.42 -33.37 -8.67
CA LEU A 68 5.69 -33.69 -8.05
C LEU A 68 5.63 -33.38 -6.56
N TYR A 69 6.04 -34.35 -5.77
CA TYR A 69 6.20 -34.20 -4.34
C TYR A 69 7.64 -34.47 -3.96
N ARG A 70 8.24 -33.62 -3.12
CA ARG A 70 9.51 -33.94 -2.47
C ARG A 70 9.25 -34.79 -1.24
N ILE A 71 10.06 -35.81 -1.04
CA ILE A 71 10.14 -36.55 0.21
C ILE A 71 11.27 -35.94 1.05
N TYR A 72 10.93 -35.45 2.24
CA TYR A 72 11.91 -34.86 3.15
C TYR A 72 11.70 -35.40 4.57
N GLY A 73 12.64 -36.22 5.03
CA GLY A 73 12.46 -37.01 6.24
C GLY A 73 11.26 -37.95 6.08
N LYS A 74 10.22 -37.76 6.91
CA LYS A 74 8.96 -38.53 6.84
C LYS A 74 7.85 -37.81 6.07
N ASP A 75 8.08 -36.57 5.67
CA ASP A 75 7.04 -35.71 5.11
C ASP A 75 7.06 -35.75 3.58
N LYS A 76 5.86 -35.63 3.01
CA LYS A 76 5.62 -35.46 1.58
C LYS A 76 5.18 -34.02 1.31
N ILE A 77 5.96 -33.28 0.53
CA ILE A 77 5.77 -31.83 0.28
C ILE A 77 5.42 -31.62 -1.19
N LYS A 78 4.28 -31.02 -1.50
CA LYS A 78 3.88 -30.77 -2.90
C LYS A 78 4.74 -29.67 -3.53
N VAL A 79 5.55 -30.02 -4.52
CA VAL A 79 6.42 -29.10 -5.28
C VAL A 79 5.74 -28.64 -6.58
N TRP A 80 5.05 -29.57 -7.24
CA TRP A 80 4.30 -29.34 -8.48
C TRP A 80 2.95 -30.08 -8.41
N GLU A 81 1.83 -29.58 -8.91
CA GLU A 81 1.62 -28.23 -9.46
C GLU A 81 1.91 -27.13 -8.44
N VAL A 82 2.24 -25.95 -8.97
CA VAL A 82 2.52 -24.77 -8.15
C VAL A 82 1.31 -24.36 -7.32
N PHE A 83 1.55 -23.63 -6.24
CA PHE A 83 0.46 -23.10 -5.44
C PHE A 83 -0.45 -22.19 -6.29
N SER A 84 -1.75 -22.42 -6.17
CA SER A 84 -2.80 -21.68 -6.87
C SER A 84 -4.07 -21.73 -6.04
N LYS A 85 -4.72 -20.58 -5.84
CA LYS A 85 -5.93 -20.44 -5.04
C LYS A 85 -6.82 -19.34 -5.59
N LYS A 86 -8.06 -19.69 -5.95
CA LYS A 86 -9.11 -18.72 -6.29
C LYS A 86 -9.76 -18.23 -5.01
N ILE A 87 -9.93 -16.92 -4.90
CA ILE A 87 -10.40 -16.30 -3.68
C ILE A 87 -11.31 -15.13 -4.03
N GLU A 88 -12.34 -14.93 -3.21
CA GLU A 88 -13.26 -13.81 -3.33
C GLU A 88 -12.99 -12.82 -2.19
N LEU A 89 -12.78 -11.56 -2.55
CA LEU A 89 -12.57 -10.47 -1.61
C LEU A 89 -13.75 -9.49 -1.74
N PRO A 90 -14.74 -9.54 -0.82
CA PRO A 90 -15.83 -8.59 -0.83
C PRO A 90 -15.32 -7.21 -0.47
N ARG A 91 -15.66 -6.23 -1.30
CA ARG A 91 -15.45 -4.81 -1.04
C ARG A 91 -16.65 -4.27 -0.28
N LEU A 92 -16.43 -3.97 0.99
CA LEU A 92 -17.47 -3.40 1.85
C LEU A 92 -17.43 -1.87 1.82
N SER A 93 -18.61 -1.26 1.70
CA SER A 93 -18.87 0.14 1.98
C SER A 93 -20.06 0.23 2.92
N PHE A 94 -19.91 0.88 4.08
CA PHE A 94 -20.94 0.97 5.14
C PHE A 94 -21.49 -0.39 5.58
N GLY A 95 -20.63 -1.41 5.66
CA GLY A 95 -21.03 -2.77 6.00
C GLY A 95 -21.82 -3.51 4.91
N LYS A 96 -22.13 -2.86 3.78
CA LYS A 96 -22.76 -3.47 2.60
C LYS A 96 -21.71 -3.81 1.55
N GLU A 97 -21.86 -4.96 0.91
CA GLU A 97 -20.99 -5.36 -0.20
C GLU A 97 -21.32 -4.54 -1.45
N VAL A 98 -20.36 -3.76 -1.94
CA VAL A 98 -20.51 -2.92 -3.14
C VAL A 98 -20.00 -3.64 -4.38
N TYR A 99 -18.91 -4.40 -4.21
CA TYR A 99 -18.23 -5.09 -5.31
C TYR A 99 -17.49 -6.30 -4.75
N ARG A 100 -17.25 -7.33 -5.56
CA ARG A 100 -16.48 -8.51 -5.16
C ARG A 100 -15.33 -8.72 -6.11
N TYR A 101 -14.10 -8.62 -5.61
CA TYR A 101 -12.93 -8.99 -6.39
C TYR A 101 -12.82 -10.51 -6.41
N ARG A 102 -12.85 -11.13 -7.60
CA ARG A 102 -12.41 -12.51 -7.79
C ARG A 102 -10.94 -12.49 -8.16
N ILE A 103 -10.09 -13.00 -7.25
CA ILE A 103 -8.64 -12.97 -7.36
C ILE A 103 -8.10 -14.39 -7.47
N LEU A 104 -7.21 -14.62 -8.43
CA LEU A 104 -6.39 -15.84 -8.49
C LEU A 104 -5.00 -15.54 -7.91
N ALA A 105 -4.73 -16.10 -6.73
CA ALA A 105 -3.40 -16.07 -6.14
C ALA A 105 -2.62 -17.30 -6.61
N ARG A 106 -1.54 -17.12 -7.36
CA ARG A 106 -0.72 -18.23 -7.85
C ARG A 106 0.76 -17.90 -7.91
N GLU A 107 1.62 -18.92 -7.93
CA GLU A 107 3.05 -18.68 -8.15
C GLU A 107 3.31 -18.17 -9.57
N ALA A 108 4.28 -17.28 -9.70
CA ALA A 108 4.80 -16.82 -10.99
C ALA A 108 5.61 -17.94 -11.65
N ILE A 109 5.19 -18.35 -12.85
CA ILE A 109 5.78 -19.47 -13.59
C ILE A 109 6.01 -19.18 -15.07
N TYR A 110 5.51 -18.05 -15.60
CA TYR A 110 5.72 -17.62 -16.97
C TYR A 110 6.55 -16.35 -17.04
N GLU A 111 7.23 -16.11 -18.16
CA GLU A 111 7.98 -14.87 -18.37
C GLU A 111 7.11 -13.63 -18.17
N LYS A 112 5.89 -13.64 -18.74
CA LYS A 112 4.90 -12.56 -18.62
C LYS A 112 4.61 -12.20 -17.15
N ASP A 113 4.63 -13.18 -16.25
CA ASP A 113 4.42 -12.93 -14.81
C ASP A 113 5.54 -12.04 -14.26
N PHE A 114 6.79 -12.29 -14.65
CA PHE A 114 7.94 -11.49 -14.23
C PHE A 114 7.95 -10.10 -14.90
N GLU A 115 7.45 -9.98 -16.13
CA GLU A 115 7.20 -8.67 -16.77
C GLU A 115 6.19 -7.86 -15.94
N LYS A 116 5.08 -8.48 -15.51
CA LYS A 116 4.07 -7.84 -14.64
C LYS A 116 4.59 -7.52 -13.25
N ILE A 117 5.45 -8.35 -12.66
CA ILE A 117 6.11 -8.04 -11.40
C ILE A 117 7.03 -6.81 -11.55
N ALA A 118 7.79 -6.71 -12.65
CA ALA A 118 8.64 -5.55 -12.92
C ALA A 118 7.81 -4.26 -13.12
N GLU A 119 6.69 -4.35 -13.85
CA GLU A 119 5.71 -3.26 -13.97
C GLU A 119 5.16 -2.84 -12.60
N LEU A 120 4.84 -3.77 -11.70
CA LEU A 120 4.35 -3.43 -10.36
C LEU A 120 5.44 -2.84 -9.46
N GLU A 121 6.68 -3.34 -9.55
CA GLU A 121 7.80 -2.91 -8.69
C GLU A 121 8.14 -1.43 -8.87
N GLN A 122 7.81 -0.83 -10.02
CA GLN A 122 7.98 0.61 -10.23
C GLN A 122 7.13 1.46 -9.26
N TYR A 123 6.03 0.90 -8.74
CA TYR A 123 5.18 1.56 -7.73
C TYR A 123 5.70 1.35 -6.30
N HIS A 124 6.77 0.58 -6.10
CA HIS A 124 7.32 0.32 -4.78
C HIS A 124 8.20 1.47 -4.29
N TYR A 125 7.73 2.14 -3.23
CA TYR A 125 8.35 3.31 -2.62
C TYR A 125 9.79 3.12 -2.13
N ALA A 126 10.22 1.89 -1.81
CA ALA A 126 11.58 1.62 -1.35
C ALA A 126 12.53 1.17 -2.46
N SER A 127 12.10 1.23 -3.73
CA SER A 127 13.03 1.05 -4.85
C SER A 127 14.00 2.22 -4.91
N GLN A 128 15.25 2.00 -4.49
CA GLN A 128 16.35 2.96 -4.69
C GLN A 128 16.78 3.08 -6.16
N LYS A 129 16.16 2.30 -7.06
CA LYS A 129 16.57 2.16 -8.47
C LYS A 129 15.51 2.78 -9.37
N SER A 130 15.93 3.65 -10.28
CA SER A 130 15.08 4.19 -11.35
C SER A 130 14.62 3.09 -12.33
N LYS A 131 15.44 2.04 -12.47
CA LYS A 131 15.22 0.87 -13.33
C LYS A 131 15.25 -0.41 -12.50
N VAL A 132 14.12 -1.13 -12.44
CA VAL A 132 13.87 -2.24 -11.50
C VAL A 132 14.13 -3.63 -12.09
N ALA A 133 14.27 -3.77 -13.40
CA ALA A 133 14.58 -5.04 -14.05
C ALA A 133 15.76 -4.94 -15.01
N LEU A 134 16.42 -6.08 -15.21
CA LEU A 134 17.48 -6.30 -16.19
C LEU A 134 16.93 -7.20 -17.29
N TRP A 135 17.10 -6.80 -18.54
CA TRP A 135 16.67 -7.49 -19.74
C TRP A 135 17.88 -7.85 -20.60
N LYS A 136 17.74 -8.86 -21.45
CA LYS A 136 18.78 -9.25 -22.41
C LYS A 136 18.20 -9.42 -23.80
N CYS A 137 18.80 -8.76 -24.78
CA CYS A 137 18.59 -9.04 -26.19
C CYS A 137 19.35 -10.30 -26.60
N TYR A 138 18.70 -11.24 -27.27
CA TYR A 138 19.33 -12.49 -27.71
C TYR A 138 19.92 -12.43 -29.11
N ASP A 139 19.55 -11.43 -29.90
CA ASP A 139 20.11 -11.26 -31.24
C ASP A 139 21.49 -10.59 -31.19
N CYS A 140 21.68 -9.60 -30.30
CA CYS A 140 22.97 -8.90 -30.13
C CYS A 140 23.65 -9.10 -28.77
N GLY A 141 22.99 -9.75 -27.80
CA GLY A 141 23.56 -10.03 -26.48
C GLY A 141 23.50 -8.88 -25.46
N THR A 142 23.03 -7.69 -25.86
CA THR A 142 23.00 -6.49 -25.01
C THR A 142 22.13 -6.66 -23.77
N LEU A 143 22.64 -6.21 -22.63
CA LEU A 143 21.89 -6.09 -21.39
C LEU A 143 21.27 -4.69 -21.26
N ILE A 144 19.97 -4.63 -20.96
CA ILE A 144 19.19 -3.39 -20.93
C ILE A 144 18.52 -3.29 -19.56
N GLU A 145 18.72 -2.17 -18.88
CA GLU A 145 17.97 -1.87 -17.66
C GLU A 145 16.70 -1.09 -18.02
N ALA A 146 15.53 -1.61 -17.64
CA ALA A 146 14.22 -1.00 -17.92
C ALA A 146 13.14 -1.50 -16.95
N ASN A 147 12.05 -0.74 -16.79
CA ASN A 147 10.89 -1.14 -15.96
C ASN A 147 9.85 -1.94 -16.73
N THR A 148 9.74 -1.66 -18.04
CA THR A 148 8.90 -2.38 -18.99
C THR A 148 9.79 -3.07 -20.03
N LYS A 149 9.21 -3.99 -20.81
CA LYS A 149 9.91 -4.67 -21.90
C LYS A 149 10.44 -3.64 -22.91
N PRO A 150 11.77 -3.46 -23.05
CA PRO A 150 12.32 -2.49 -23.96
C PRO A 150 12.47 -3.09 -25.37
N GLU A 151 12.41 -2.25 -26.39
CA GLU A 151 12.98 -2.60 -27.70
C GLU A 151 14.50 -2.42 -27.64
N CYS A 152 15.25 -3.35 -28.22
CA CYS A 152 16.71 -3.23 -28.25
C CYS A 152 17.14 -2.20 -29.31
N GLU A 153 18.24 -1.48 -29.06
CA GLU A 153 18.85 -0.56 -30.04
C GLU A 153 19.20 -1.21 -31.39
N CYS A 154 19.38 -2.54 -31.44
CA CYS A 154 19.56 -3.27 -32.70
C CYS A 154 18.25 -3.53 -33.48
N GLY A 155 17.12 -3.01 -33.03
CA GLY A 155 15.79 -3.22 -33.60
C GLY A 155 15.11 -4.54 -33.21
N SER A 156 15.80 -5.40 -32.45
CA SER A 156 15.26 -6.68 -32.02
C SER A 156 14.20 -6.55 -30.92
N ARG A 157 13.13 -7.35 -31.05
CA ARG A 157 12.13 -7.61 -30.01
C ARG A 157 12.39 -8.90 -29.23
N ASN A 158 13.46 -9.63 -29.56
CA ASN A 158 13.92 -10.84 -28.88
C ASN A 158 14.63 -10.49 -27.57
N VAL A 159 13.92 -9.75 -26.72
CA VAL A 159 14.38 -9.19 -25.46
C VAL A 159 13.61 -9.86 -24.34
N HIS A 160 14.33 -10.52 -23.42
CA HIS A 160 13.73 -11.28 -22.33
C HIS A 160 14.22 -10.78 -20.97
N ILE A 161 13.33 -10.84 -19.97
CA ILE A 161 13.66 -10.39 -18.60
C ILE A 161 14.62 -11.38 -17.94
N VAL A 162 15.75 -10.90 -17.43
CA VAL A 162 16.76 -11.76 -16.78
C VAL A 162 16.60 -11.74 -15.27
N GLU A 163 16.41 -10.56 -14.70
CA GLU A 163 16.42 -10.37 -13.26
C GLU A 163 15.50 -9.23 -12.83
N ILE A 164 14.74 -9.45 -11.77
CA ILE A 164 14.13 -8.37 -10.98
C ILE A 164 15.17 -7.94 -9.95
N LYS A 165 15.66 -6.71 -10.07
CA LYS A 165 16.78 -6.22 -9.27
C LYS A 165 16.48 -6.31 -7.78
N GLY A 166 17.43 -6.87 -7.02
CA GLY A 166 17.29 -7.02 -5.57
C GLY A 166 16.45 -8.23 -5.15
N SER A 167 16.06 -9.09 -6.11
CA SER A 167 15.72 -10.48 -5.84
C SER A 167 16.97 -11.35 -5.89
N THR A 168 16.90 -12.56 -5.35
CA THR A 168 17.97 -13.56 -5.40
C THR A 168 17.52 -14.75 -6.25
N PRO A 169 18.42 -15.65 -6.66
CA PRO A 169 18.04 -16.93 -7.26
C PRO A 169 17.13 -17.78 -6.36
N ALA A 170 17.21 -17.58 -5.04
CA ALA A 170 16.36 -18.24 -4.05
C ALA A 170 14.96 -17.62 -3.92
N SER A 171 14.71 -16.46 -4.52
CA SER A 171 13.43 -15.75 -4.39
C SER A 171 12.30 -16.49 -5.12
N ARG A 172 11.15 -16.63 -4.45
CA ARG A 172 9.90 -17.14 -5.00
C ARG A 172 8.85 -16.02 -5.03
N PHE A 173 7.95 -16.05 -6.00
CA PHE A 173 7.00 -14.97 -6.25
C PHE A 173 5.58 -15.51 -6.32
N LEU A 174 4.69 -14.89 -5.54
CA LEU A 174 3.26 -15.13 -5.57
C LEU A 174 2.59 -13.89 -6.17
N ILE A 175 1.82 -14.07 -7.24
CA ILE A 175 1.09 -13.00 -7.92
C ILE A 175 -0.41 -13.12 -7.64
N PHE A 176 -1.11 -11.98 -7.73
CA PHE A 176 -2.54 -11.87 -7.49
C PHE A 176 -3.21 -11.29 -8.73
N GLU A 177 -3.87 -12.14 -9.49
CA GLU A 177 -4.53 -11.80 -10.75
C GLU A 177 -6.00 -11.47 -10.53
N LEU A 178 -6.47 -10.43 -11.22
CA LEU A 178 -7.89 -10.07 -11.21
C LEU A 178 -8.63 -10.83 -12.32
N LEU A 179 -9.53 -11.74 -11.93
CA LEU A 179 -10.23 -12.63 -12.86
C LEU A 179 -11.32 -11.91 -13.67
N ASP A 180 -12.04 -10.96 -13.06
CA ASP A 180 -13.13 -10.20 -13.68
C ASP A 180 -12.74 -8.78 -14.06
N ARG A 181 -11.51 -8.61 -14.53
CA ARG A 181 -10.98 -7.29 -14.83
C ARG A 181 -11.69 -6.67 -16.04
N GLN A 182 -11.92 -5.37 -15.97
CA GLN A 182 -12.26 -4.57 -17.14
C GLN A 182 -11.03 -4.38 -18.05
N PRO A 183 -11.19 -4.04 -19.34
CA PRO A 183 -10.06 -3.89 -20.27
C PRO A 183 -8.99 -2.89 -19.83
N TYR A 184 -9.38 -1.89 -19.02
CA TYR A 184 -8.50 -0.86 -18.49
C TYR A 184 -7.87 -1.23 -17.14
N GLU A 185 -8.30 -2.31 -16.49
CA GLU A 185 -7.77 -2.73 -15.20
C GLU A 185 -6.50 -3.60 -15.36
N PRO A 186 -5.55 -3.48 -14.42
CA PRO A 186 -4.34 -4.29 -14.45
C PRO A 186 -4.67 -5.78 -14.27
N GLU A 187 -3.95 -6.62 -14.99
CA GLU A 187 -4.08 -8.08 -14.88
C GLU A 187 -3.61 -8.59 -13.50
N VAL A 188 -2.46 -8.09 -13.04
CA VAL A 188 -1.89 -8.41 -11.72
C VAL A 188 -2.00 -7.17 -10.83
N VAL A 189 -2.74 -7.29 -9.72
CA VAL A 189 -2.99 -6.17 -8.78
C VAL A 189 -2.00 -6.14 -7.62
N ALA A 190 -1.34 -7.26 -7.33
CA ALA A 190 -0.34 -7.35 -6.28
C ALA A 190 0.63 -8.50 -6.52
N TYR A 191 1.79 -8.44 -5.89
CA TYR A 191 2.68 -9.58 -5.77
C TYR A 191 3.38 -9.60 -4.39
N VAL A 192 3.74 -10.79 -3.96
CA VAL A 192 4.53 -11.04 -2.74
C VAL A 192 5.78 -11.81 -3.13
N ARG A 193 6.94 -11.31 -2.69
CA ARG A 193 8.22 -12.01 -2.80
C ARG A 193 8.57 -12.67 -1.49
N VAL A 194 8.86 -13.97 -1.56
CA VAL A 194 9.35 -14.74 -0.42
C VAL A 194 10.80 -15.12 -0.69
N ASP A 195 11.66 -14.74 0.24
CA ASP A 195 13.08 -15.08 0.24
C ASP A 195 13.36 -15.99 1.45
N PRO A 196 14.50 -16.69 1.49
CA PRO A 196 15.04 -17.20 2.74
C PRO A 196 15.19 -16.05 3.76
N PRO A 197 15.20 -16.36 5.07
CA PRO A 197 15.41 -15.34 6.10
C PRO A 197 16.77 -14.66 5.92
N VAL A 198 16.91 -13.44 6.43
CA VAL A 198 18.20 -12.74 6.37
C VAL A 198 19.25 -13.54 7.14
N PRO A 199 20.53 -13.62 6.71
CA PRO A 199 21.51 -14.43 7.43
C PRO A 199 21.83 -13.94 8.84
N LEU A 200 22.04 -12.64 8.99
CA LEU A 200 22.36 -11.99 10.25
C LEU A 200 21.30 -10.94 10.58
N MET A 201 20.97 -10.79 11.86
CA MET A 201 20.03 -9.79 12.31
C MET A 201 20.50 -9.13 13.60
N HIS A 202 20.84 -7.85 13.52
CA HIS A 202 21.23 -7.04 14.65
C HIS A 202 20.12 -6.05 14.99
N ARG A 203 19.95 -5.78 16.29
CA ARG A 203 19.02 -4.77 16.82
C ARG A 203 19.83 -3.60 17.36
N LYS A 204 19.32 -2.37 17.26
CA LYS A 204 19.90 -1.20 17.93
C LYS A 204 19.02 -0.74 19.08
N ILE A 205 19.62 -0.49 20.23
CA ILE A 205 18.98 0.02 21.45
C ILE A 205 19.83 1.16 21.97
N ASP A 206 19.29 2.38 22.04
CA ASP A 206 19.95 3.57 22.64
C ASP A 206 21.41 3.82 22.23
N GLY A 207 21.76 3.45 20.99
CA GLY A 207 23.12 3.60 20.45
C GLY A 207 23.93 2.31 20.41
N GLU A 208 23.59 1.33 21.24
CA GLU A 208 24.24 0.01 21.30
C GLU A 208 23.63 -0.97 20.30
N VAL A 209 24.46 -1.87 19.76
CA VAL A 209 24.03 -2.90 18.82
C VAL A 209 24.02 -4.25 19.52
N VAL A 210 22.84 -4.87 19.60
CA VAL A 210 22.69 -6.25 20.04
C VAL A 210 22.84 -7.15 18.83
N GLU A 211 23.92 -7.92 18.81
CA GLU A 211 24.20 -8.83 17.71
C GLU A 211 23.31 -10.07 17.73
N ASN A 212 22.99 -10.59 16.54
CA ASN A 212 22.20 -11.80 16.29
C ASN A 212 21.01 -11.98 17.23
N ILE A 213 20.20 -10.93 17.35
CA ILE A 213 19.07 -10.88 18.29
C ILE A 213 18.13 -12.09 18.17
N ARG A 214 18.00 -12.69 16.97
CA ARG A 214 17.16 -13.87 16.75
C ARG A 214 17.58 -15.08 17.58
N GLU A 215 18.87 -15.31 17.75
CA GLU A 215 19.41 -16.43 18.55
C GLU A 215 19.11 -16.25 20.05
N LYS A 216 18.81 -15.03 20.48
CA LYS A 216 18.36 -14.74 21.85
C LYS A 216 16.87 -15.03 22.06
N VAL A 217 16.10 -15.24 20.99
CA VAL A 217 14.63 -15.37 21.01
C VAL A 217 14.19 -16.76 20.58
N PHE A 218 14.83 -17.31 19.56
CA PHE A 218 14.48 -18.55 18.91
C PHE A 218 15.66 -19.52 18.95
N PRO A 219 15.41 -20.84 18.81
CA PRO A 219 16.48 -21.83 18.69
C PRO A 219 17.43 -21.51 17.53
N GLU A 220 18.74 -21.69 17.75
CA GLU A 220 19.78 -21.36 16.77
C GLU A 220 19.64 -22.22 15.50
N GLU A 221 19.28 -23.49 15.66
CA GLU A 221 19.08 -24.45 14.58
C GLU A 221 18.00 -24.02 13.56
N TRP A 222 17.11 -23.09 13.94
CA TRP A 222 16.10 -22.55 13.03
C TRP A 222 16.70 -21.63 11.95
N PHE A 223 17.88 -21.08 12.21
CA PHE A 223 18.57 -20.09 11.36
C PHE A 223 20.01 -20.48 10.99
N GLU A 224 20.50 -21.64 11.42
CA GLU A 224 21.86 -22.10 11.14
C GLU A 224 22.15 -22.20 9.63
N ASN A 225 21.23 -22.82 8.87
CA ASN A 225 21.42 -23.11 7.44
C ASN A 225 20.64 -22.14 6.54
N VAL A 226 20.84 -20.85 6.75
CA VAL A 226 20.22 -19.78 5.95
C VAL A 226 20.99 -19.50 4.66
N PHE A 227 20.28 -19.04 3.63
CA PHE A 227 20.90 -18.71 2.34
C PHE A 227 21.87 -17.53 2.46
N SER A 228 23.18 -17.83 2.48
CA SER A 228 24.26 -16.84 2.45
C SER A 228 25.33 -17.19 1.42
N PRO A 229 25.13 -16.80 0.14
CA PRO A 229 26.14 -16.93 -0.91
C PRO A 229 27.46 -16.25 -0.54
N GLU A 230 27.44 -15.18 0.25
CA GLU A 230 28.63 -14.45 0.67
C GLU A 230 29.54 -15.28 1.58
N ASN A 231 28.97 -16.09 2.47
CA ASN A 231 29.72 -17.00 3.33
C ASN A 231 30.36 -18.12 2.51
N VAL A 232 29.56 -18.76 1.64
CA VAL A 232 30.05 -19.80 0.72
C VAL A 232 31.09 -19.24 -0.25
N PHE A 233 30.91 -18.01 -0.72
CA PHE A 233 31.88 -17.33 -1.57
C PHE A 233 33.18 -17.12 -0.82
N ARG A 234 33.16 -16.68 0.44
CA ARG A 234 34.38 -16.52 1.26
C ARG A 234 35.13 -17.85 1.43
N GLU A 235 34.42 -18.95 1.68
CA GLU A 235 34.99 -20.30 1.72
C GLU A 235 35.67 -20.67 0.39
N LEU A 236 34.95 -20.57 -0.72
CA LEU A 236 35.43 -20.95 -2.06
C LEU A 236 36.53 -20.02 -2.61
N PHE A 237 36.49 -18.74 -2.25
CA PHE A 237 37.44 -17.71 -2.71
C PHE A 237 38.84 -17.94 -2.11
N SER A 238 38.92 -18.45 -0.87
CA SER A 238 40.18 -18.84 -0.22
C SER A 238 40.93 -19.92 -1.01
N GLU A 239 40.21 -20.89 -1.56
CA GLU A 239 40.79 -21.99 -2.34
C GLU A 239 41.21 -21.58 -3.77
N LEU A 240 40.45 -20.67 -4.39
CA LEU A 240 40.55 -20.36 -5.82
C LEU A 240 41.47 -19.19 -6.18
N ARG A 241 41.92 -18.39 -5.21
CA ARG A 241 42.95 -17.33 -5.40
C ARG A 241 44.28 -17.86 -5.95
N LYS A 242 44.47 -19.18 -5.94
CA LYS A 242 45.63 -19.88 -6.49
C LYS A 242 45.54 -20.17 -8.01
N LYS A 243 44.37 -20.02 -8.67
CA LYS A 243 44.13 -20.58 -10.02
C LYS A 243 43.57 -19.64 -11.10
N TYR A 244 42.99 -18.48 -10.75
CA TYR A 244 42.36 -17.59 -11.75
C TYR A 244 42.56 -16.09 -11.45
N SER A 245 42.42 -15.26 -12.49
CA SER A 245 42.45 -13.79 -12.35
C SER A 245 41.20 -13.25 -11.63
N LEU A 246 41.38 -12.16 -10.87
CA LEU A 246 40.41 -11.57 -9.94
C LEU A 246 39.01 -11.30 -10.53
N LYS A 247 38.92 -10.88 -11.79
CA LYS A 247 37.66 -10.43 -12.42
C LYS A 247 36.78 -11.58 -12.92
N ILE A 248 37.36 -12.56 -13.62
CA ILE A 248 36.64 -13.74 -14.12
C ILE A 248 36.30 -14.68 -12.97
N ALA A 249 37.18 -14.78 -11.96
CA ALA A 249 36.92 -15.54 -10.75
C ALA A 249 35.64 -15.06 -10.06
N ARG A 250 35.49 -13.76 -9.80
CA ARG A 250 34.34 -13.21 -9.04
C ARG A 250 32.96 -13.59 -9.60
N HIS A 251 32.75 -13.50 -10.92
CA HIS A 251 31.42 -13.78 -11.50
C HIS A 251 31.09 -15.29 -11.52
N LYS A 252 32.02 -16.14 -11.99
CA LYS A 252 31.84 -17.60 -11.99
C LYS A 252 31.76 -18.17 -10.57
N LEU A 253 32.53 -17.63 -9.63
CA LEU A 253 32.43 -18.03 -8.22
C LEU A 253 31.09 -17.62 -7.62
N TRP A 254 30.51 -16.47 -7.98
CA TRP A 254 29.22 -16.05 -7.43
C TRP A 254 28.06 -16.98 -7.84
N GLU A 255 28.00 -17.39 -9.11
CA GLU A 255 27.02 -18.39 -9.58
C GLU A 255 27.20 -19.72 -8.82
N LYS A 256 28.44 -20.19 -8.68
CA LYS A 256 28.75 -21.44 -7.95
C LYS A 256 28.39 -21.33 -6.46
N ALA A 257 28.76 -20.22 -5.82
CA ALA A 257 28.48 -19.97 -4.41
C ALA A 257 26.98 -19.84 -4.15
N SER A 258 26.23 -19.19 -5.06
CA SER A 258 24.77 -19.10 -4.97
C SER A 258 24.11 -20.48 -5.07
N LYS A 259 24.54 -21.31 -6.04
CA LYS A 259 24.01 -22.68 -6.20
C LYS A 259 24.29 -23.54 -4.97
N GLU A 260 25.51 -23.46 -4.44
CA GLU A 260 25.90 -24.19 -3.23
C GLU A 260 25.16 -23.68 -1.98
N ALA A 261 24.98 -22.37 -1.85
CA ALA A 261 24.18 -21.78 -0.77
C ALA A 261 22.70 -22.21 -0.85
N MET A 262 22.11 -22.28 -2.05
CA MET A 262 20.74 -22.84 -2.21
C MET A 262 20.69 -24.31 -1.83
N LYS A 263 21.72 -25.09 -2.19
CA LYS A 263 21.81 -26.51 -1.84
C LYS A 263 21.87 -26.71 -0.32
N ARG A 264 22.65 -25.90 0.40
CA ARG A 264 22.77 -25.95 1.87
C ARG A 264 21.55 -25.35 2.60
N CYS A 265 20.85 -24.40 1.97
CA CYS A 265 19.75 -23.68 2.60
C CYS A 265 18.65 -24.62 3.12
N ASN A 266 18.39 -24.54 4.42
CA ASN A 266 17.39 -25.34 5.12
C ASN A 266 17.04 -24.67 6.45
N SER A 267 16.07 -23.76 6.43
CA SER A 267 15.72 -22.93 7.59
C SER A 267 14.30 -23.18 8.07
N ALA A 268 14.04 -23.03 9.37
CA ALA A 268 12.71 -23.11 9.95
C ALA A 268 11.90 -21.81 9.76
N ALA A 269 12.50 -20.80 9.12
CA ALA A 269 11.90 -19.50 8.89
C ALA A 269 11.77 -19.19 7.39
N SER A 270 10.88 -18.26 7.06
CA SER A 270 10.77 -17.69 5.71
C SER A 270 10.60 -16.19 5.82
N ARG A 271 11.05 -15.44 4.82
CA ARG A 271 10.93 -13.99 4.83
C ARG A 271 10.02 -13.50 3.73
N ILE A 272 8.95 -12.81 4.10
CA ILE A 272 8.23 -11.95 3.15
C ILE A 272 9.13 -10.73 2.91
N ALA A 273 9.86 -10.76 1.80
CA ALA A 273 10.89 -9.78 1.52
C ALA A 273 10.34 -8.53 0.85
N ARG A 274 9.29 -8.67 0.03
CA ARG A 274 8.57 -7.61 -0.70
C ARG A 274 7.07 -7.91 -0.71
N VAL A 275 6.27 -6.87 -0.55
CA VAL A 275 4.82 -6.87 -0.81
C VAL A 275 4.54 -5.61 -1.59
N VAL A 276 4.04 -5.77 -2.82
CA VAL A 276 3.69 -4.64 -3.66
C VAL A 276 2.25 -4.79 -4.11
N VAL A 277 1.49 -3.72 -3.90
CA VAL A 277 0.10 -3.61 -4.31
C VAL A 277 -0.02 -2.39 -5.20
N HIS A 278 -0.73 -2.56 -6.31
CA HIS A 278 -1.02 -1.50 -7.25
C HIS A 278 -1.65 -0.30 -6.51
N PRO A 279 -1.23 0.95 -6.78
CA PRO A 279 -1.66 2.14 -6.02
C PRO A 279 -3.18 2.24 -5.83
N ASP A 280 -3.94 2.02 -6.89
CA ASP A 280 -5.41 2.12 -6.88
C ASP A 280 -6.11 1.08 -5.99
N TYR A 281 -5.41 0.00 -5.64
CA TYR A 281 -5.92 -1.15 -4.91
C TYR A 281 -5.39 -1.24 -3.47
N ARG A 282 -4.44 -0.37 -3.06
CA ARG A 282 -3.82 -0.38 -1.72
C ARG A 282 -4.83 -0.22 -0.58
N ALA A 283 -5.88 0.55 -0.82
CA ALA A 283 -6.91 0.85 0.17
C ALA A 283 -7.98 -0.26 0.31
N ASP A 284 -8.01 -1.25 -0.59
CA ASP A 284 -9.07 -2.26 -0.64
C ASP A 284 -8.74 -3.52 0.19
N GLY A 285 -7.73 -3.44 1.06
CA GLY A 285 -7.33 -4.56 1.92
C GLY A 285 -6.52 -5.66 1.20
N ILE A 286 -6.24 -5.50 -0.10
CA ILE A 286 -5.45 -6.44 -0.91
C ILE A 286 -4.08 -6.71 -0.28
N GLY A 287 -3.44 -5.71 0.36
CA GLY A 287 -2.14 -5.91 1.02
C GLY A 287 -2.17 -6.93 2.16
N ALA A 288 -3.10 -6.77 3.12
CA ALA A 288 -3.24 -7.72 4.23
C ALA A 288 -3.64 -9.10 3.73
N PHE A 289 -4.50 -9.13 2.72
CA PHE A 289 -4.94 -10.35 2.06
C PHE A 289 -3.79 -11.09 1.35
N ALA A 290 -2.96 -10.36 0.60
CA ALA A 290 -1.82 -10.92 -0.10
C ALA A 290 -0.80 -11.53 0.87
N VAL A 291 -0.55 -10.84 2.00
CA VAL A 291 0.30 -11.37 3.08
C VAL A 291 -0.26 -12.65 3.69
N ARG A 292 -1.57 -12.70 4.01
CA ARG A 292 -2.19 -13.92 4.56
C ARG A 292 -2.09 -15.10 3.60
N THR A 293 -2.36 -14.86 2.32
CA THR A 293 -2.26 -15.91 1.29
C THR A 293 -0.82 -16.37 1.10
N ALA A 294 0.17 -15.46 1.17
CA ALA A 294 1.58 -15.82 1.14
C ALA A 294 2.00 -16.64 2.38
N VAL A 295 1.46 -16.34 3.56
CA VAL A 295 1.69 -17.14 4.78
C VAL A 295 1.14 -18.56 4.63
N GLU A 296 -0.07 -18.72 4.06
CA GLU A 296 -0.64 -20.03 3.74
C GLU A 296 0.26 -20.80 2.78
N TRP A 297 0.68 -20.16 1.68
CA TRP A 297 1.60 -20.72 0.70
C TRP A 297 2.94 -21.16 1.34
N ILE A 298 3.53 -20.32 2.20
CA ILE A 298 4.74 -20.64 2.95
C ILE A 298 4.54 -21.87 3.85
N SER A 299 3.44 -21.91 4.60
CA SER A 299 3.15 -22.99 5.54
C SER A 299 2.90 -24.32 4.83
N GLU A 300 2.10 -24.31 3.76
CA GLU A 300 1.71 -25.50 3.01
C GLU A 300 2.88 -26.05 2.19
N ARG A 301 3.60 -25.18 1.48
CA ARG A 301 4.64 -25.57 0.52
C ARG A 301 6.06 -25.44 1.05
N ARG A 302 6.24 -24.99 2.30
CA ARG A 302 7.55 -24.79 2.97
C ARG A 302 8.50 -23.90 2.18
N ILE A 303 7.96 -22.83 1.63
CA ILE A 303 8.64 -21.89 0.73
C ILE A 303 9.72 -21.12 1.49
N PRO A 304 10.89 -20.84 0.89
CA PRO A 304 11.21 -21.07 -0.53
C PRO A 304 11.81 -22.44 -0.89
N GLU A 305 12.48 -23.10 0.04
CA GLU A 305 13.32 -24.28 -0.25
C GLU A 305 12.55 -25.59 -0.33
N MET A 306 11.32 -25.65 0.19
CA MET A 306 10.46 -26.84 0.21
C MET A 306 11.11 -28.02 0.96
N ARG A 307 11.66 -27.77 2.15
CA ARG A 307 12.38 -28.78 2.98
C ARG A 307 11.88 -28.79 4.43
N MET A 308 12.63 -28.16 5.33
CA MET A 308 12.27 -28.01 6.73
C MET A 308 10.92 -27.30 6.87
N LYS A 309 10.12 -27.78 7.84
CA LYS A 309 8.83 -27.17 8.17
C LYS A 309 9.05 -25.75 8.69
N LYS A 310 8.18 -24.82 8.28
CA LYS A 310 8.28 -23.41 8.68
C LYS A 310 7.58 -23.19 10.02
N HIS A 311 8.33 -22.70 11.00
CA HIS A 311 7.85 -22.33 12.33
C HIS A 311 7.48 -20.85 12.42
N LEU A 312 8.07 -20.00 11.57
CA LEU A 312 7.83 -18.56 11.59
C LEU A 312 7.98 -17.92 10.20
N VAL A 313 7.29 -16.79 10.01
CA VAL A 313 7.48 -15.89 8.87
C VAL A 313 7.96 -14.55 9.37
N GLU A 314 9.06 -14.05 8.84
CA GLU A 314 9.62 -12.74 9.17
C GLU A 314 9.37 -11.73 8.05
N THR A 315 9.32 -10.45 8.40
CA THR A 315 9.33 -9.34 7.44
C THR A 315 10.06 -8.14 8.03
N ILE A 316 10.71 -7.37 7.16
CA ILE A 316 11.38 -6.11 7.52
C ILE A 316 10.79 -5.03 6.63
N ALA A 317 9.93 -4.17 7.18
CA ALA A 317 9.09 -3.29 6.35
C ALA A 317 8.83 -1.94 7.01
N GLN A 318 9.52 -0.88 6.56
CA GLN A 318 9.35 0.47 7.10
C GLN A 318 7.89 0.96 7.04
N MET A 319 7.14 0.61 5.98
CA MET A 319 5.73 1.01 5.88
C MET A 319 4.80 0.35 6.89
N ALA A 320 5.23 -0.72 7.55
CA ALA A 320 4.43 -1.34 8.60
C ALA A 320 4.18 -0.39 9.79
N ARG A 321 4.98 0.69 9.93
CA ARG A 321 4.74 1.77 10.91
C ARG A 321 3.52 2.62 10.60
N PHE A 322 3.17 2.71 9.32
CA PHE A 322 2.16 3.64 8.82
C PHE A 322 0.91 2.93 8.31
N ASN A 323 0.99 1.62 8.15
CA ASN A 323 -0.11 0.81 7.68
C ASN A 323 -0.15 -0.55 8.41
N PRO A 324 -1.25 -0.86 9.11
CA PRO A 324 -1.34 -2.05 9.96
C PRO A 324 -1.60 -3.34 9.16
N PHE A 325 -1.39 -3.38 7.84
CA PHE A 325 -1.77 -4.56 7.04
C PHE A 325 -1.03 -5.84 7.43
N PHE A 326 0.23 -5.76 7.90
CA PHE A 326 0.94 -6.90 8.47
C PHE A 326 0.33 -7.34 9.81
N GLU A 327 -0.01 -6.40 10.70
CA GLU A 327 -0.69 -6.70 11.97
C GLU A 327 -2.07 -7.32 11.73
N LYS A 328 -2.83 -6.82 10.74
CA LYS A 328 -4.09 -7.40 10.27
C LYS A 328 -3.92 -8.80 9.63
N ALA A 329 -2.71 -9.13 9.18
CA ALA A 329 -2.33 -10.47 8.76
C ALA A 329 -1.78 -11.33 9.92
N GLY A 330 -1.78 -10.78 11.15
CA GLY A 330 -1.41 -11.45 12.39
C GLY A 330 0.09 -11.45 12.69
N PHE A 331 0.86 -10.56 12.07
CA PHE A 331 2.26 -10.34 12.43
C PHE A 331 2.35 -9.48 13.70
N TYR A 332 3.34 -9.78 14.54
CA TYR A 332 3.69 -9.00 15.71
C TYR A 332 4.99 -8.26 15.44
N TYR A 333 5.03 -6.99 15.79
CA TYR A 333 6.27 -6.23 15.84
C TYR A 333 7.11 -6.62 17.04
N VAL A 334 8.42 -6.74 16.84
CA VAL A 334 9.29 -7.33 17.86
C VAL A 334 10.48 -6.45 18.18
N TRP A 335 11.14 -5.89 17.17
CA TRP A 335 12.22 -4.91 17.34
C TRP A 335 12.51 -4.16 16.04
N ASP A 336 13.37 -3.16 16.12
CA ASP A 336 13.99 -2.53 14.94
C ASP A 336 15.35 -3.15 14.63
N THR A 337 15.68 -3.28 13.35
CA THR A 337 17.04 -3.60 12.91
C THR A 337 18.01 -2.51 13.36
N ALA A 338 19.32 -2.78 13.29
CA ALA A 338 20.35 -1.78 13.57
C ALA A 338 20.22 -0.50 12.70
N SER A 339 19.62 -0.61 11.52
CA SER A 339 19.30 0.50 10.63
C SER A 339 17.94 1.16 10.88
N GLY A 340 17.26 0.86 11.99
CA GLY A 340 15.97 1.44 12.37
C GLY A 340 14.74 0.91 11.63
N LYS A 341 14.86 -0.20 10.88
CA LYS A 341 13.74 -0.77 10.13
C LYS A 341 12.96 -1.74 11.02
N PRO A 342 11.63 -1.67 11.09
CA PRO A 342 10.86 -2.55 11.96
C PRO A 342 10.87 -3.98 11.45
N VAL A 343 11.04 -4.90 12.39
CA VAL A 343 11.00 -6.35 12.18
C VAL A 343 9.71 -6.90 12.79
N LEU A 344 8.96 -7.65 11.98
CA LEU A 344 7.74 -8.30 12.41
C LEU A 344 7.79 -9.80 12.14
N TYR A 345 7.19 -10.57 13.04
CA TYR A 345 7.12 -12.03 12.98
C TYR A 345 5.68 -12.53 13.04
N LYS A 346 5.37 -13.55 12.23
CA LYS A 346 4.15 -14.35 12.31
C LYS A 346 4.53 -15.77 12.73
N PRO A 347 4.12 -16.26 13.92
CA PRO A 347 4.33 -17.65 14.28
C PRO A 347 3.40 -18.56 13.45
N LEU A 348 3.93 -19.71 13.02
CA LEU A 348 3.21 -20.78 12.31
C LEU A 348 3.07 -22.05 13.15
N SER A 349 3.80 -22.13 14.27
CA SER A 349 3.76 -23.25 15.22
C SER A 349 3.49 -22.74 16.64
N LYS A 350 2.92 -23.62 17.48
CA LYS A 350 2.71 -23.32 18.91
C LYS A 350 4.02 -22.99 19.64
N GLU A 351 5.09 -23.67 19.26
CA GLU A 351 6.43 -23.44 19.80
C GLU A 351 6.95 -22.03 19.46
N ALA A 352 6.85 -21.60 18.20
CA ALA A 352 7.23 -20.25 17.81
C ALA A 352 6.37 -19.18 18.49
N GLU A 353 5.08 -19.44 18.68
CA GLU A 353 4.18 -18.56 19.42
C GLU A 353 4.62 -18.41 20.88
N MET A 354 5.03 -19.51 21.53
CA MET A 354 5.55 -19.49 22.90
C MET A 354 6.83 -18.66 23.02
N TYR A 355 7.82 -18.86 22.13
CA TYR A 355 9.05 -18.06 22.12
C TYR A 355 8.76 -16.56 21.94
N LEU A 356 7.87 -16.23 21.00
CA LEU A 356 7.53 -14.85 20.70
C LEU A 356 6.80 -14.17 21.87
N LYS A 357 5.81 -14.84 22.47
CA LYS A 357 5.11 -14.32 23.66
C LYS A 357 6.06 -14.09 24.82
N LYS A 358 6.90 -15.09 25.13
CA LYS A 358 7.92 -14.97 26.18
C LYS A 358 8.79 -13.74 25.97
N PHE A 359 9.27 -13.53 24.74
CA PHE A 359 10.08 -12.35 24.42
C PHE A 359 9.32 -11.04 24.58
N LEU A 360 8.09 -10.95 24.07
CA LEU A 360 7.24 -9.77 24.21
C LEU A 360 6.93 -9.44 25.68
N GLU A 361 6.96 -10.42 26.59
CA GLU A 361 6.75 -10.22 28.02
C GLU A 361 8.04 -9.91 28.79
N SER A 362 9.18 -10.50 28.40
CA SER A 362 10.44 -10.40 29.13
C SER A 362 11.36 -9.26 28.68
N ASP A 363 11.35 -8.90 27.38
CA ASP A 363 12.22 -7.84 26.85
C ASP A 363 11.67 -6.46 27.22
N GLU A 364 12.54 -5.59 27.73
CA GLU A 364 12.14 -4.31 28.32
C GLU A 364 11.41 -3.40 27.32
N ILE A 365 11.89 -3.36 26.08
CA ILE A 365 11.33 -2.54 25.01
C ILE A 365 10.13 -3.25 24.39
N ALA A 366 10.23 -4.56 24.14
CA ALA A 366 9.16 -5.33 23.51
C ALA A 366 7.87 -5.30 24.31
N ARG A 367 7.99 -5.35 25.64
CA ARG A 367 6.88 -5.25 26.59
C ARG A 367 6.11 -3.94 26.49
N ARG A 368 6.76 -2.82 26.16
CA ARG A 368 6.12 -1.50 26.06
C ARG A 368 5.13 -1.42 24.90
N HIS A 369 5.47 -2.05 23.76
CA HIS A 369 4.63 -2.02 22.58
C HIS A 369 3.74 -3.25 22.42
N GLY A 370 4.05 -4.36 23.12
CA GLY A 370 3.19 -5.55 23.22
C GLY A 370 2.88 -6.18 21.85
N GLY A 371 3.84 -6.16 20.93
CA GLY A 371 3.63 -6.68 19.58
C GLY A 371 3.01 -5.70 18.57
N ARG A 372 2.63 -4.48 18.97
CA ARG A 372 2.03 -3.47 18.08
C ARG A 372 3.08 -2.45 17.60
N LEU A 373 2.98 -2.06 16.35
CA LEU A 373 3.84 -1.08 15.69
C LEU A 373 3.05 0.11 15.17
N CYS A 374 1.94 -0.16 14.50
CA CYS A 374 1.13 0.86 13.86
C CYS A 374 0.16 1.48 14.88
N VAL A 375 0.69 2.35 15.72
CA VAL A 375 -0.09 3.13 16.69
C VAL A 375 -0.29 4.54 16.13
N SER A 376 -1.55 4.99 16.07
CA SER A 376 -1.87 6.36 15.65
C SER A 376 -1.20 7.35 16.58
N ARG A 377 -0.47 8.31 15.99
CA ARG A 377 0.13 9.45 16.69
C ARG A 377 -0.75 10.70 16.66
N TYR A 378 -1.85 10.66 15.89
CA TYR A 378 -2.77 11.78 15.78
C TYR A 378 -3.44 12.12 17.11
N GLY A 379 -3.77 11.10 17.92
CA GLY A 379 -4.33 11.29 19.25
C GLY A 379 -5.70 11.98 19.28
N LYS A 380 -6.10 12.47 20.45
CA LYS A 380 -7.33 13.25 20.65
C LYS A 380 -7.05 14.76 20.50
N VAL A 381 -8.04 15.52 20.08
CA VAL A 381 -8.00 16.99 20.07
C VAL A 381 -8.86 17.55 21.20
N LYS A 382 -8.62 18.81 21.58
CA LYS A 382 -9.58 19.52 22.42
C LYS A 382 -10.87 19.66 21.63
N LYS A 383 -11.97 19.14 22.18
CA LYS A 383 -13.27 19.17 21.50
C LYS A 383 -13.77 20.62 21.38
N LEU A 384 -14.59 20.86 20.36
CA LEU A 384 -15.41 22.05 20.25
C LEU A 384 -16.18 22.27 21.57
N GLU A 385 -16.29 23.51 22.04
CA GLU A 385 -17.04 23.80 23.26
C GLU A 385 -18.51 24.10 22.93
N LYS A 386 -18.76 24.91 21.89
CA LYS A 386 -20.11 25.33 21.51
C LYS A 386 -20.19 25.68 20.03
N LEU A 387 -21.29 25.30 19.37
CA LEU A 387 -21.68 25.80 18.05
C LEU A 387 -23.20 25.87 17.98
N ARG A 388 -23.74 27.09 18.00
CA ARG A 388 -25.19 27.33 18.04
C ARG A 388 -25.60 28.48 17.12
N PHE A 389 -26.75 28.30 16.48
CA PHE A 389 -27.48 29.31 15.72
C PHE A 389 -28.76 29.66 16.46
N GLU A 390 -28.98 30.96 16.70
CA GLU A 390 -30.17 31.50 17.38
C GLU A 390 -30.79 32.61 16.51
N GLY A 391 -31.94 32.31 15.90
CA GLY A 391 -32.72 33.25 15.09
C GLY A 391 -31.99 33.79 13.87
N VAL A 392 -31.07 33.02 13.27
CA VAL A 392 -30.11 33.56 12.32
C VAL A 392 -30.72 33.75 10.95
N SER A 393 -30.70 34.99 10.45
CA SER A 393 -31.05 35.30 9.07
C SER A 393 -29.91 35.97 8.32
N LYS A 394 -29.76 35.64 7.04
CA LYS A 394 -28.75 36.22 6.16
C LYS A 394 -29.39 36.74 4.87
N LEU A 395 -29.26 38.03 4.64
CA LEU A 395 -29.65 38.71 3.41
C LEU A 395 -28.44 38.80 2.47
N PHE A 396 -28.67 38.49 1.21
CA PHE A 396 -27.76 38.82 0.11
C PHE A 396 -28.30 40.05 -0.59
N ARG A 397 -27.47 41.09 -0.72
CA ARG A 397 -27.74 42.32 -1.45
C ARG A 397 -26.77 42.42 -2.61
N SER A 398 -27.27 42.47 -3.83
CA SER A 398 -26.46 42.79 -5.02
C SER A 398 -26.96 44.10 -5.62
N PHE A 399 -26.07 45.07 -5.72
CA PHE A 399 -26.29 46.28 -6.48
C PHE A 399 -25.79 46.03 -7.90
N LEU A 400 -26.72 45.97 -8.86
CA LEU A 400 -26.39 45.93 -10.28
C LEU A 400 -26.55 47.35 -10.81
N ASP A 401 -25.43 48.04 -10.99
CA ASP A 401 -25.35 49.32 -11.68
C ASP A 401 -24.67 49.16 -13.04
N LEU A 402 -24.62 50.25 -13.80
CA LEU A 402 -23.98 50.29 -15.11
C LEU A 402 -22.62 50.99 -15.06
N ASP A 403 -22.06 51.23 -13.87
CA ASP A 403 -20.92 52.15 -13.68
C ASP A 403 -19.66 51.67 -14.41
N ASP A 404 -19.46 50.35 -14.48
CA ASP A 404 -18.35 49.70 -15.17
C ASP A 404 -18.64 49.30 -16.63
N VAL A 405 -19.87 49.49 -17.12
CA VAL A 405 -20.26 49.13 -18.50
C VAL A 405 -20.00 50.32 -19.43
N LYS A 406 -19.13 50.15 -20.41
CA LYS A 406 -18.69 51.24 -21.32
C LYS A 406 -19.26 51.14 -22.73
N GLY A 407 -19.33 52.28 -23.40
CA GLY A 407 -19.58 52.38 -24.84
C GLY A 407 -20.99 51.98 -25.26
N ASP A 408 -21.09 51.33 -26.41
CA ASP A 408 -22.38 51.01 -27.04
C ASP A 408 -23.19 49.97 -26.24
N VAL A 409 -22.52 49.12 -25.46
CA VAL A 409 -23.19 48.16 -24.55
C VAL A 409 -23.99 48.88 -23.47
N ARG A 410 -23.44 49.98 -22.91
CA ARG A 410 -24.17 50.80 -21.93
C ARG A 410 -25.39 51.45 -22.57
N LYS A 411 -25.25 52.04 -23.75
CA LYS A 411 -26.36 52.69 -24.48
C LYS A 411 -27.49 51.71 -24.79
N VAL A 412 -27.15 50.47 -25.14
CA VAL A 412 -28.14 49.40 -25.37
C VAL A 412 -28.83 49.01 -24.07
N LEU A 413 -28.10 48.83 -22.96
CA LEU A 413 -28.72 48.50 -21.66
C LEU A 413 -29.61 49.64 -21.13
N GLU A 414 -29.18 50.89 -21.31
CA GLU A 414 -29.95 52.08 -20.98
C GLU A 414 -31.20 52.22 -21.86
N SER A 415 -31.15 51.84 -23.15
CA SER A 415 -32.31 51.87 -24.04
C SER A 415 -33.35 50.81 -23.68
N PHE A 416 -32.94 49.71 -23.02
CA PHE A 416 -33.85 48.77 -22.37
C PHE A 416 -34.32 49.23 -20.97
N GLY A 417 -33.96 50.43 -20.52
CA GLY A 417 -34.38 51.00 -19.23
C GLY A 417 -33.67 50.41 -18.01
N VAL A 418 -32.58 49.66 -18.21
CA VAL A 418 -31.76 49.13 -17.10
C VAL A 418 -30.92 50.29 -16.58
N LYS A 419 -31.17 50.75 -15.34
CA LYS A 419 -30.41 51.86 -14.72
C LYS A 419 -29.66 51.37 -13.48
N GLN A 420 -30.39 50.99 -12.44
CA GLN A 420 -29.85 50.36 -11.24
C GLN A 420 -30.90 49.39 -10.68
N ARG A 421 -30.48 48.20 -10.24
CA ARG A 421 -31.34 47.24 -9.57
C ARG A 421 -30.67 46.72 -8.31
N VAL A 422 -31.33 46.92 -7.16
CA VAL A 422 -30.95 46.25 -5.92
C VAL A 422 -31.69 44.92 -5.87
N VAL A 423 -30.95 43.82 -5.87
CA VAL A 423 -31.50 42.48 -5.66
C VAL A 423 -31.23 42.10 -4.21
N GLU A 424 -32.28 42.09 -3.40
CA GLU A 424 -32.23 41.58 -2.02
C GLU A 424 -32.90 40.21 -1.94
N ARG A 425 -32.17 39.20 -1.45
CA ARG A 425 -32.71 37.86 -1.27
C ARG A 425 -32.21 37.28 0.04
N TYR A 426 -33.12 36.78 0.86
CA TYR A 426 -32.77 35.95 2.00
C TYR A 426 -32.14 34.64 1.54
N VAL A 427 -30.92 34.39 1.99
CA VAL A 427 -30.18 33.13 1.81
C VAL A 427 -30.51 32.17 2.95
N LEU A 428 -30.60 32.70 4.18
CA LEU A 428 -31.02 31.98 5.39
C LEU A 428 -32.08 32.82 6.12
N ARG A 429 -33.13 32.19 6.66
CA ARG A 429 -34.22 32.81 7.41
C ARG A 429 -34.43 32.04 8.71
N ASP A 430 -34.35 32.76 9.83
CA ASP A 430 -34.68 32.29 11.18
C ASP A 430 -34.14 30.88 11.50
N VAL A 431 -32.85 30.69 11.23
CA VAL A 431 -32.17 29.39 11.40
C VAL A 431 -31.81 29.19 12.87
N ASN A 432 -32.24 28.06 13.42
CA ASN A 432 -32.05 27.68 14.82
C ASN A 432 -31.59 26.22 14.92
N PHE A 433 -30.35 25.97 15.34
CA PHE A 433 -29.85 24.62 15.61
C PHE A 433 -28.57 24.66 16.46
N GLU A 434 -28.18 23.51 17.00
CA GLU A 434 -26.94 23.32 17.77
C GLU A 434 -26.21 22.04 17.31
N ILE A 435 -24.90 22.14 17.05
CA ILE A 435 -24.04 21.00 16.68
C ILE A 435 -23.26 20.57 17.92
N LYS A 436 -23.32 19.28 18.24
CA LYS A 436 -22.65 18.76 19.45
C LYS A 436 -21.16 18.55 19.20
N PRO A 437 -20.31 18.68 20.23
CA PRO A 437 -18.88 18.44 20.11
C PRO A 437 -18.52 17.03 19.61
N GLY A 438 -17.76 16.97 18.52
CA GLY A 438 -17.31 15.73 17.89
C GLY A 438 -18.31 15.10 16.91
N GLU A 439 -19.43 15.78 16.62
CA GLU A 439 -20.35 15.36 15.55
C GLU A 439 -19.69 15.51 14.18
N VAL A 440 -19.97 14.54 13.30
CA VAL A 440 -19.75 14.63 11.86
C VAL A 440 -21.09 15.02 11.22
N VAL A 441 -21.15 16.20 10.64
CA VAL A 441 -22.36 16.80 10.05
C VAL A 441 -22.18 16.94 8.54
N ALA A 442 -23.15 16.45 7.78
CA ALA A 442 -23.22 16.68 6.33
C ALA A 442 -24.19 17.82 6.02
N VAL A 443 -23.78 18.77 5.20
CA VAL A 443 -24.62 19.89 4.74
C VAL A 443 -25.00 19.66 3.27
N VAL A 444 -26.29 19.51 3.00
CA VAL A 444 -26.82 19.08 1.70
C VAL A 444 -27.83 20.10 1.18
N GLY A 445 -27.87 20.32 -0.13
CA GLY A 445 -28.78 21.28 -0.74
C GLY A 445 -28.40 21.65 -2.16
N ALA A 446 -29.32 22.26 -2.91
CA ALA A 446 -29.08 22.67 -4.30
C ALA A 446 -27.93 23.69 -4.42
N SER A 447 -27.37 23.84 -5.62
CA SER A 447 -26.39 24.92 -5.87
C SER A 447 -27.03 26.28 -5.61
N GLY A 448 -26.28 27.19 -4.97
CA GLY A 448 -26.80 28.50 -4.56
C GLY A 448 -27.83 28.48 -3.43
N SER A 449 -28.02 27.36 -2.72
CA SER A 449 -29.00 27.28 -1.64
C SER A 449 -28.58 27.98 -0.33
N GLY A 450 -27.31 28.34 -0.19
CA GLY A 450 -26.77 28.98 1.03
C GLY A 450 -25.82 28.13 1.86
N LYS A 451 -25.39 26.95 1.39
CA LYS A 451 -24.46 26.05 2.11
C LYS A 451 -23.13 26.72 2.45
N THR A 452 -22.46 27.30 1.46
CA THR A 452 -21.22 28.05 1.67
C THR A 452 -21.44 29.26 2.58
N THR A 453 -22.60 29.94 2.46
CA THR A 453 -22.97 31.03 3.37
C THR A 453 -23.10 30.56 4.81
N LEU A 454 -23.69 29.39 5.05
CA LEU A 454 -23.76 28.78 6.38
C LEU A 454 -22.34 28.56 6.94
N LEU A 455 -21.44 27.95 6.16
CA LEU A 455 -20.04 27.73 6.56
C LEU A 455 -19.31 29.05 6.84
N ARG A 456 -19.51 30.09 6.02
CA ARG A 456 -18.94 31.44 6.23
C ARG A 456 -19.37 32.05 7.56
N LEU A 457 -20.63 31.88 7.97
CA LEU A 457 -21.10 32.39 9.26
C LEU A 457 -20.45 31.64 10.43
N ILE A 458 -20.27 30.32 10.30
CA ILE A 458 -19.57 29.51 11.31
C ILE A 458 -18.10 29.94 11.39
N ALA A 459 -17.40 30.00 10.26
CA ALA A 459 -16.01 30.45 10.18
C ALA A 459 -15.84 31.87 10.73
N GLY A 460 -16.76 32.77 10.36
CA GLY A 460 -16.81 34.16 10.83
C GLY A 460 -16.87 34.29 12.34
N SER A 461 -17.77 33.54 12.97
CA SER A 461 -17.85 33.52 14.44
C SER A 461 -16.66 32.81 15.08
N ALA A 462 -16.15 31.72 14.50
CA ALA A 462 -15.10 30.92 15.12
C ALA A 462 -13.72 31.58 15.04
N MET A 463 -13.46 32.33 13.96
CA MET A 463 -12.18 33.00 13.70
C MET A 463 -12.24 34.53 13.88
N ASN A 464 -13.36 35.06 14.39
CA ASN A 464 -13.61 36.51 14.56
C ASN A 464 -13.38 37.34 13.29
N LEU A 465 -13.88 36.86 12.14
CA LEU A 465 -13.67 37.54 10.86
C LEU A 465 -14.53 38.81 10.73
N GLU A 466 -13.94 39.80 10.07
CA GLU A 466 -14.62 41.05 9.72
C GLU A 466 -15.23 40.97 8.32
N GLY A 467 -16.27 41.76 8.08
CA GLY A 467 -16.96 41.82 6.78
C GLY A 467 -18.37 41.26 6.82
N GLU A 468 -19.24 41.84 5.98
CA GLU A 468 -20.65 41.49 5.99
C GLU A 468 -20.86 40.02 5.64
N ALA A 469 -20.07 39.43 4.73
CA ALA A 469 -20.21 38.04 4.31
C ALA A 469 -20.11 37.01 5.46
N TYR A 470 -19.38 37.32 6.53
CA TYR A 470 -19.09 36.43 7.65
C TYR A 470 -19.97 36.67 8.88
N ARG A 471 -20.85 37.67 8.82
CA ARG A 471 -21.75 38.04 9.92
C ARG A 471 -23.22 37.83 9.54
N PRO A 472 -24.07 37.39 10.49
CA PRO A 472 -25.50 37.31 10.24
C PRO A 472 -26.09 38.70 10.03
N SER A 473 -27.16 38.80 9.25
CA SER A 473 -27.92 40.06 9.11
C SER A 473 -28.80 40.32 10.32
N SER A 474 -29.27 39.25 10.98
CA SER A 474 -29.95 39.26 12.27
C SER A 474 -29.78 37.89 12.96
N GLY A 475 -30.01 37.85 14.28
CA GLY A 475 -29.75 36.68 15.11
C GLY A 475 -28.29 36.57 15.55
N LYS A 476 -27.93 35.46 16.19
CA LYS A 476 -26.60 35.21 16.75
C LYS A 476 -26.06 33.84 16.32
N VAL A 477 -24.82 33.83 15.85
CA VAL A 477 -24.02 32.61 15.67
C VAL A 477 -22.97 32.62 16.77
N GLU A 478 -22.89 31.55 17.55
CA GLU A 478 -21.92 31.42 18.63
C GLU A 478 -21.11 30.15 18.42
N VAL A 479 -19.81 30.33 18.15
CA VAL A 479 -18.84 29.24 17.98
C VAL A 479 -17.68 29.46 18.92
N VAL A 480 -17.41 28.48 19.77
CA VAL A 480 -16.27 28.47 20.69
C VAL A 480 -15.43 27.24 20.38
N ALA A 481 -14.32 27.46 19.68
CA ALA A 481 -13.39 26.44 19.22
C ALA A 481 -11.95 26.87 19.52
N ASP A 482 -11.13 25.92 19.95
CA ASP A 482 -9.72 26.17 20.29
C ASP A 482 -8.85 26.31 19.04
N SER A 483 -9.08 25.42 18.08
CA SER A 483 -8.42 25.42 16.77
C SER A 483 -9.45 25.14 15.69
N VAL A 484 -9.37 25.90 14.59
CA VAL A 484 -10.32 25.84 13.49
C VAL A 484 -9.56 25.65 12.19
N ALA A 485 -10.01 24.71 11.37
CA ALA A 485 -9.53 24.53 10.01
C ALA A 485 -10.70 24.70 9.03
N VAL A 486 -10.52 25.58 8.04
CA VAL A 486 -11.53 25.86 7.02
C VAL A 486 -10.93 25.58 5.66
N LEU A 487 -11.66 24.84 4.82
CA LEU A 487 -11.37 24.64 3.42
C LEU A 487 -12.61 25.00 2.60
N ILE A 488 -12.63 26.23 2.08
CA ILE A 488 -13.65 26.71 1.15
C ILE A 488 -12.91 27.11 -0.13
N PRO A 489 -13.14 26.43 -1.26
CA PRO A 489 -12.40 26.67 -2.50
C PRO A 489 -12.38 28.16 -2.89
N SER A 490 -11.20 28.66 -3.28
CA SER A 490 -10.96 30.06 -3.68
C SER A 490 -11.20 31.14 -2.61
N GLU A 491 -11.56 30.78 -1.37
CA GLU A 491 -11.86 31.73 -0.30
C GLU A 491 -11.03 31.47 0.96
N PHE A 492 -11.07 30.24 1.46
CA PHE A 492 -10.24 29.76 2.56
C PHE A 492 -9.48 28.53 2.09
N GLU A 493 -8.28 28.74 1.60
CA GLU A 493 -7.37 27.66 1.24
C GLU A 493 -6.11 27.72 2.10
N PRO A 494 -5.57 26.57 2.55
CA PRO A 494 -4.28 26.53 3.22
C PRO A 494 -3.18 27.13 2.34
N GLU A 495 -2.27 27.89 2.95
CA GLU A 495 -1.08 28.36 2.27
C GLU A 495 -0.20 27.19 1.83
N VAL A 496 0.27 27.24 0.58
CA VAL A 496 1.13 26.22 -0.01
C VAL A 496 2.48 26.85 -0.34
N GLY A 497 3.54 26.31 0.26
CA GLY A 497 4.92 26.72 -0.02
C GLY A 497 5.56 25.91 -1.15
N GLU A 498 6.82 26.24 -1.45
CA GLU A 498 7.65 25.56 -2.48
C GLU A 498 8.30 24.25 -2.00
N LYS A 499 8.16 23.93 -0.70
CA LYS A 499 8.72 22.71 -0.10
C LYS A 499 7.94 21.47 -0.54
N SER A 500 8.51 20.29 -0.26
CA SER A 500 7.78 19.04 -0.50
C SER A 500 6.58 18.92 0.42
N ILE A 501 5.57 18.16 0.00
CA ILE A 501 4.33 17.99 0.76
C ILE A 501 4.57 17.38 2.15
N LEU A 502 5.58 16.51 2.31
CA LEU A 502 5.90 15.92 3.60
C LEU A 502 6.57 16.92 4.53
N GLU A 503 7.47 17.76 4.03
CA GLU A 503 8.11 18.83 4.80
C GLU A 503 7.09 19.83 5.31
N LEU A 504 6.13 20.24 4.46
CA LEU A 504 5.08 21.19 4.86
C LEU A 504 4.20 20.64 6.00
N ILE A 505 3.82 19.36 5.95
CA ILE A 505 3.05 18.75 7.04
C ILE A 505 3.93 18.54 8.27
N TYR A 506 5.19 18.16 8.10
CA TYR A 506 6.15 18.02 9.19
C TYR A 506 6.36 19.33 9.94
N GLU A 507 6.42 20.47 9.25
CA GLU A 507 6.54 21.79 9.87
C GLU A 507 5.34 22.16 10.75
N ILE A 508 4.14 21.67 10.41
CA ILE A 508 2.94 21.89 11.22
C ILE A 508 2.89 20.92 12.40
N THR A 509 3.32 19.68 12.20
CA THR A 509 3.13 18.59 13.16
C THR A 509 4.30 18.37 14.10
N GLU A 510 5.51 18.79 13.71
CA GLU A 510 6.80 18.53 14.34
C GLU A 510 7.08 17.04 14.62
N ASP A 511 6.31 16.13 14.01
CA ASP A 511 6.46 14.69 14.11
C ASP A 511 6.33 14.08 12.71
N ILE A 512 7.44 13.57 12.18
CA ILE A 512 7.49 12.98 10.84
C ILE A 512 6.54 11.80 10.67
N PHE A 513 6.30 11.03 11.75
CA PHE A 513 5.40 9.89 11.68
C PHE A 513 3.94 10.34 11.65
N LEU A 514 3.61 11.38 12.42
CA LEU A 514 2.29 12.03 12.34
C LEU A 514 2.07 12.65 10.96
N ALA A 515 3.10 13.27 10.36
CA ALA A 515 3.00 13.86 9.04
C ALA A 515 2.65 12.82 7.96
N VAL A 516 3.34 11.67 7.97
CA VAL A 516 3.02 10.55 7.08
C VAL A 516 1.62 9.99 7.38
N GLU A 517 1.23 9.87 8.65
CA GLU A 517 -0.11 9.40 9.03
C GLU A 517 -1.21 10.33 8.46
N VAL A 518 -1.07 11.64 8.60
CA VAL A 518 -2.02 12.64 8.10
C VAL A 518 -2.15 12.57 6.57
N LEU A 519 -1.02 12.50 5.85
CA LEU A 519 -1.04 12.30 4.40
C LEU A 519 -1.77 11.00 4.00
N ASN A 520 -1.51 9.90 4.71
CA ASN A 520 -2.18 8.62 4.47
C ASN A 520 -3.68 8.67 4.73
N ARG A 521 -4.12 9.42 5.76
CA ARG A 521 -5.54 9.64 6.09
C ARG A 521 -6.24 10.49 5.04
N ALA A 522 -5.57 11.50 4.50
CA ALA A 522 -6.06 12.27 3.37
C ALA A 522 -6.02 11.52 2.02
N GLY A 523 -5.54 10.27 2.02
CA GLY A 523 -5.51 9.42 0.82
C GLY A 523 -4.24 9.58 -0.03
N ILE A 524 -3.22 10.30 0.44
CA ILE A 524 -1.89 10.38 -0.18
C ILE A 524 -1.02 9.30 0.45
N SER A 525 -1.19 8.05 -0.01
CA SER A 525 -0.49 6.88 0.54
C SER A 525 0.70 6.40 -0.28
N ASP A 526 1.02 7.10 -1.37
CA ASP A 526 2.21 6.80 -2.15
C ASP A 526 3.38 7.63 -1.64
N ALA A 527 4.36 6.96 -1.04
CA ALA A 527 5.53 7.66 -0.48
C ALA A 527 6.42 8.30 -1.54
N VAL A 528 6.30 7.94 -2.82
CA VAL A 528 6.94 8.69 -3.92
C VAL A 528 6.40 10.12 -3.98
N LEU A 529 5.13 10.34 -3.65
CA LEU A 529 4.52 11.67 -3.64
C LEU A 529 5.02 12.52 -2.47
N TYR A 530 5.58 11.94 -1.40
CA TYR A 530 6.03 12.70 -0.23
C TYR A 530 7.10 13.75 -0.57
N ARG A 531 7.91 13.49 -1.60
CA ARG A 531 8.91 14.45 -2.13
C ARG A 531 8.35 15.46 -3.13
N ALA A 532 7.11 15.26 -3.60
CA ALA A 532 6.52 16.12 -4.61
C ALA A 532 6.22 17.50 -4.01
N ARG A 533 6.35 18.53 -4.83
CA ARG A 533 5.88 19.88 -4.52
C ARG A 533 4.41 20.02 -4.91
N PHE A 534 3.72 21.01 -4.33
CA PHE A 534 2.30 21.23 -4.62
C PHE A 534 2.01 21.37 -6.13
N GLY A 535 2.87 22.07 -6.87
CA GLY A 535 2.73 22.25 -8.32
C GLY A 535 2.81 20.95 -9.14
N GLU A 536 3.53 19.94 -8.65
CA GLU A 536 3.74 18.65 -9.31
C GLU A 536 2.58 17.66 -9.08
N LEU A 537 1.65 18.00 -8.18
CA LEU A 537 0.49 17.16 -7.87
C LEU A 537 -0.62 17.32 -8.92
N SER A 538 -1.34 16.23 -9.20
CA SER A 538 -2.59 16.29 -9.95
C SER A 538 -3.67 17.05 -9.18
N THR A 539 -4.71 17.54 -9.86
CA THR A 539 -5.80 18.30 -9.21
C THR A 539 -6.41 17.55 -8.02
N GLY A 540 -6.72 16.26 -8.17
CA GLY A 540 -7.24 15.44 -7.06
C GLY A 540 -6.21 15.15 -5.96
N GLN A 541 -4.91 15.18 -6.26
CA GLN A 541 -3.86 15.10 -5.22
C GLN A 541 -3.72 16.44 -4.47
N LYS A 542 -3.86 17.58 -5.15
CA LYS A 542 -3.86 18.92 -4.54
C LYS A 542 -4.99 19.07 -3.53
N GLU A 543 -6.21 18.68 -3.90
CA GLU A 543 -7.36 18.74 -2.98
C GLU A 543 -7.16 17.88 -1.74
N ARG A 544 -6.67 16.65 -1.91
CA ARG A 544 -6.29 15.78 -0.78
C ARG A 544 -5.19 16.38 0.08
N PHE A 545 -4.22 17.06 -0.52
CA PHE A 545 -3.15 17.70 0.23
C PHE A 545 -3.65 18.89 1.05
N LYS A 546 -4.57 19.71 0.52
CA LYS A 546 -5.24 20.78 1.29
C LYS A 546 -5.96 20.21 2.51
N LEU A 547 -6.67 19.09 2.35
CA LEU A 547 -7.29 18.37 3.48
C LEU A 547 -6.26 17.89 4.50
N ALA A 548 -5.11 17.36 4.03
CA ALA A 548 -4.02 16.97 4.91
C ALA A 548 -3.48 18.17 5.73
N LEU A 549 -3.32 19.35 5.12
CA LEU A 549 -2.91 20.57 5.82
C LEU A 549 -3.92 20.99 6.90
N CYS A 550 -5.22 20.89 6.62
CA CYS A 550 -6.27 21.13 7.61
C CYS A 550 -6.18 20.15 8.79
N LEU A 551 -6.02 18.86 8.50
CA LEU A 551 -5.91 17.81 9.52
C LEU A 551 -4.61 17.93 10.34
N ALA A 552 -3.51 18.37 9.74
CA ALA A 552 -2.23 18.54 10.41
C ALA A 552 -2.32 19.52 11.59
N LYS A 553 -3.19 20.54 11.50
CA LYS A 553 -3.46 21.53 12.55
C LYS A 553 -4.24 20.98 13.76
N ARG A 554 -4.68 19.72 13.71
CA ARG A 554 -5.44 19.04 14.77
C ARG A 554 -6.62 19.90 15.29
N PRO A 555 -7.53 20.34 14.41
CA PRO A 555 -8.56 21.32 14.75
C PRO A 555 -9.65 20.73 15.66
N SER A 556 -10.24 21.56 16.53
CA SER A 556 -11.47 21.25 17.26
C SER A 556 -12.69 21.25 16.34
N LEU A 557 -12.65 22.12 15.32
CA LEU A 557 -13.69 22.31 14.30
C LEU A 557 -13.07 22.32 12.90
N MET A 558 -13.52 21.43 12.03
CA MET A 558 -13.12 21.39 10.63
C MET A 558 -14.32 21.64 9.72
N LEU A 559 -14.22 22.67 8.88
CA LEU A 559 -15.23 23.04 7.89
C LEU A 559 -14.68 22.74 6.49
N VAL A 560 -15.37 21.93 5.71
CA VAL A 560 -14.93 21.58 4.34
C VAL A 560 -16.08 21.75 3.35
N ASP A 561 -15.84 22.52 2.29
CA ASP A 561 -16.83 22.76 1.22
C ASP A 561 -16.45 21.99 -0.04
N GLU A 562 -17.32 21.06 -0.47
CA GLU A 562 -17.19 20.26 -1.70
C GLU A 562 -15.81 19.62 -1.91
N PHE A 563 -15.16 19.17 -0.83
CA PHE A 563 -13.78 18.66 -0.81
C PHE A 563 -13.51 17.47 -1.74
N ALA A 564 -14.56 16.80 -2.22
CA ALA A 564 -14.49 15.65 -3.10
C ALA A 564 -14.93 15.95 -4.54
N ALA A 565 -15.18 17.22 -4.91
CA ALA A 565 -15.70 17.58 -6.23
C ALA A 565 -14.79 17.17 -7.39
N HIS A 566 -13.46 17.20 -7.19
CA HIS A 566 -12.45 16.84 -8.21
C HIS A 566 -11.90 15.42 -8.07
N LEU A 567 -12.53 14.58 -7.25
CA LEU A 567 -12.12 13.19 -7.03
C LEU A 567 -13.05 12.25 -7.80
N ASP A 568 -12.47 11.18 -8.38
CA ASP A 568 -13.26 10.05 -8.87
C ASP A 568 -14.08 9.44 -7.72
N GLU A 569 -15.17 8.76 -8.06
CA GLU A 569 -16.13 8.19 -7.09
C GLU A 569 -15.45 7.32 -6.01
N MET A 570 -14.54 6.44 -6.43
CA MET A 570 -13.90 5.50 -5.50
C MET A 570 -12.92 6.21 -4.56
N THR A 571 -12.16 7.17 -5.07
CA THR A 571 -11.25 7.99 -4.27
C THR A 571 -12.03 8.90 -3.31
N ALA A 572 -13.11 9.54 -3.77
CA ALA A 572 -13.97 10.38 -2.95
C ALA A 572 -14.50 9.62 -1.72
N VAL A 573 -15.08 8.43 -1.95
CA VAL A 573 -15.58 7.55 -0.88
C VAL A 573 -14.47 7.16 0.11
N ARG A 574 -13.27 6.83 -0.38
CA ARG A 574 -12.14 6.44 0.49
C ARG A 574 -11.66 7.60 1.37
N VAL A 575 -11.51 8.79 0.79
CA VAL A 575 -11.07 9.99 1.51
C VAL A 575 -12.12 10.38 2.55
N ALA A 576 -13.39 10.46 2.17
CA ALA A 576 -14.49 10.80 3.06
C ALA A 576 -14.56 9.85 4.27
N ARG A 577 -14.48 8.54 4.03
CA ARG A 577 -14.46 7.53 5.09
C ARG A 577 -13.29 7.72 6.06
N LYS A 578 -12.07 7.87 5.53
CA LYS A 578 -10.87 8.04 6.36
C LYS A 578 -10.89 9.33 7.18
N ILE A 579 -11.41 10.42 6.61
CA ILE A 579 -11.56 11.70 7.31
C ILE A 579 -12.62 11.58 8.40
N SER A 580 -13.76 10.95 8.12
CA SER A 580 -14.80 10.70 9.14
C SER A 580 -14.29 9.82 10.27
N GLU A 581 -13.64 8.69 9.97
CA GLU A 581 -12.99 7.82 10.95
C GLU A 581 -12.00 8.61 11.82
N LEU A 582 -11.12 9.42 11.19
CA LEU A 582 -10.16 10.24 11.91
C LEU A 582 -10.83 11.30 12.79
N ALA A 583 -11.85 11.99 12.28
CA ALA A 583 -12.58 13.02 13.02
C ALA A 583 -13.19 12.43 14.28
N ARG A 584 -13.81 11.25 14.18
CA ARG A 584 -14.40 10.51 15.30
C ARG A 584 -13.34 10.02 16.29
N ASP A 585 -12.28 9.41 15.76
CA ASP A 585 -11.16 8.90 16.54
C ASP A 585 -10.46 10.02 17.30
N ALA A 586 -10.38 11.23 16.74
CA ALA A 586 -9.73 12.37 17.36
C ALA A 586 -10.67 13.25 18.20
N GLY A 587 -11.99 13.20 17.96
CA GLY A 587 -12.97 14.10 18.59
C GLY A 587 -13.12 15.46 17.90
N ILE A 588 -12.80 15.53 16.61
CA ILE A 588 -12.97 16.71 15.76
C ILE A 588 -14.46 16.84 15.42
N THR A 589 -15.02 18.05 15.53
CA THR A 589 -16.33 18.34 14.94
C THR A 589 -16.14 18.64 13.47
N LEU A 590 -16.69 17.81 12.58
CA LEU A 590 -16.51 17.94 11.13
C LEU A 590 -17.82 18.39 10.50
N ILE A 591 -17.81 19.50 9.77
CA ILE A 591 -18.95 19.95 8.96
C ILE A 591 -18.53 19.93 7.50
N ALA A 592 -19.12 19.01 6.74
CA ALA A 592 -18.78 18.78 5.34
C ALA A 592 -19.96 19.12 4.43
N VAL A 593 -19.76 20.02 3.48
CA VAL A 593 -20.73 20.30 2.42
C VAL A 593 -20.48 19.33 1.27
N THR A 594 -21.52 18.65 0.83
CA THR A 594 -21.48 17.88 -0.41
C THR A 594 -22.89 17.61 -0.93
N HIS A 595 -23.02 17.47 -2.24
CA HIS A 595 -24.23 16.99 -2.91
C HIS A 595 -24.11 15.54 -3.40
N ARG A 596 -22.95 14.90 -3.21
CA ARG A 596 -22.65 13.55 -3.69
C ARG A 596 -23.11 12.50 -2.68
N LYS A 597 -24.09 11.67 -3.04
CA LYS A 597 -24.69 10.67 -2.15
C LYS A 597 -23.66 9.69 -1.61
N GLU A 598 -22.78 9.19 -2.46
CA GLU A 598 -21.72 8.26 -2.11
C GLU A 598 -20.73 8.86 -1.08
N VAL A 599 -20.51 10.18 -1.09
CA VAL A 599 -19.67 10.88 -0.11
C VAL A 599 -20.41 11.04 1.21
N ILE A 600 -21.71 11.36 1.18
CA ILE A 600 -22.55 11.45 2.38
C ILE A 600 -22.59 10.08 3.08
N ASP A 601 -22.87 9.03 2.32
CA ASP A 601 -22.85 7.65 2.83
C ASP A 601 -21.46 7.35 3.44
N ALA A 602 -20.38 7.77 2.77
CA ALA A 602 -18.98 7.69 3.24
C ALA A 602 -18.62 8.41 4.51
N LEU A 603 -19.18 9.58 4.72
CA LEU A 603 -19.01 10.29 5.97
C LEU A 603 -19.77 9.61 7.11
N SER A 604 -20.86 8.88 6.80
CA SER A 604 -21.78 8.30 7.77
C SER A 604 -22.13 9.33 8.86
N PRO A 605 -22.68 10.50 8.48
CA PRO A 605 -22.82 11.64 9.37
C PRO A 605 -23.81 11.37 10.50
N ASP A 606 -23.55 11.91 11.69
CA ASP A 606 -24.47 11.86 12.83
C ASP A 606 -25.71 12.73 12.56
N ARG A 607 -25.55 13.75 11.72
CA ARG A 607 -26.61 14.69 11.35
C ARG A 607 -26.48 15.16 9.91
N ILE A 608 -27.62 15.32 9.24
CA ILE A 608 -27.70 15.96 7.93
C ILE A 608 -28.46 17.28 8.08
N LEU A 609 -27.85 18.37 7.61
CA LEU A 609 -28.48 19.69 7.50
C LEU A 609 -28.86 19.94 6.04
N TYR A 610 -30.16 20.00 5.76
CA TYR A 610 -30.71 20.36 4.47
C TYR A 610 -30.87 21.88 4.37
N VAL A 611 -30.12 22.50 3.45
CA VAL A 611 -30.13 23.96 3.23
C VAL A 611 -30.81 24.25 1.90
N GLY A 612 -31.93 24.99 1.92
CA GLY A 612 -32.75 25.23 0.73
C GLY A 612 -33.79 26.32 0.92
N TYR A 613 -34.02 27.12 -0.14
CA TYR A 613 -35.12 28.10 -0.24
C TYR A 613 -35.26 29.06 0.96
N GLY A 614 -34.15 29.41 1.62
CA GLY A 614 -34.14 30.30 2.77
C GLY A 614 -34.34 29.60 4.12
N GLY A 615 -34.47 28.27 4.18
CA GLY A 615 -34.55 27.50 5.42
C GLY A 615 -33.40 26.51 5.60
N VAL A 616 -33.23 26.05 6.84
CA VAL A 616 -32.38 24.92 7.20
C VAL A 616 -33.22 23.92 7.97
N MET A 617 -33.25 22.67 7.51
CA MET A 617 -33.93 21.56 8.20
C MET A 617 -32.88 20.53 8.63
N GLU A 618 -33.01 19.99 9.83
CA GLU A 618 -32.13 18.93 10.32
C GLU A 618 -32.80 17.56 10.28
N SER A 619 -31.99 16.53 10.02
CA SER A 619 -32.34 15.13 10.20
C SER A 619 -31.21 14.45 10.98
N ILE A 620 -31.57 13.76 12.06
CA ILE A 620 -30.64 12.94 12.85
C ILE A 620 -30.63 11.54 12.25
N THR A 621 -29.43 10.97 12.03
CA THR A 621 -29.25 9.67 11.36
C THR A 621 -29.19 8.51 12.33
#